data_AF-A0A146KSZ7-F1
#
_entry.id   AF-A0A146KSZ7-F1
#
_cell.length_a   1.000
_cell.length_b   1.000
_cell.length_c   1.000
_cell.angle_alpha   90.00
_cell.angle_beta   90.00
_cell.angle_gamma   90.00
#
_symmetry.space_group_name_H-M   'P 1'
#
loop_
_entity.id
_entity.type
_entity.pdbx_description
1 polymer ?
#
loop_
_entity_poly.entity_id
_entity_poly.type
_entity_poly.pdbx_seq_one_letter_code
_entity_poly.pdbx_strand_id
1 'polypeptide(L)'
;MSYIYLLYYVIPVMLPVAAVLLTTLASVWGRIFTACEFAAELSKPEHKVDFWQIPTWVCLAHHASGLDTRYSHPANYFGIFRIASHWCSRCGFNCSDLTDDDVSKDIDCAVNVVYKEHGGSQNRGFYSGWGDWYTDFCLDPWENLDRFDCKVEPVGFQINNQKNTLNNNLSSSSSSNYTTTNPAFLNSNSSYFWRDIFSITLLCSAYVCVIILAVYLYRSNLYERLLDF
;
A
#
# COMPACT_ATOMS: atom_id res chain seq x y z
N MET A 1 -23.42 -10.47 -44.10
CA MET A 1 -24.11 -10.00 -42.87
C MET A 1 -23.32 -10.28 -41.58
N SER A 2 -22.55 -11.36 -41.48
CA SER A 2 -21.82 -11.73 -40.25
C SER A 2 -20.72 -10.74 -39.84
N TYR A 3 -20.01 -10.12 -40.78
CA TYR A 3 -18.93 -9.17 -40.50
C TYR A 3 -19.45 -7.82 -39.97
N ILE A 4 -20.55 -7.31 -40.56
CA ILE A 4 -21.22 -6.10 -40.11
C ILE A 4 -21.77 -6.31 -38.70
N TYR A 5 -22.32 -7.48 -38.40
CA TYR A 5 -22.83 -7.80 -37.06
C TYR A 5 -21.71 -7.82 -36.00
N LEU A 6 -20.57 -8.44 -36.33
CA LEU A 6 -19.39 -8.43 -35.48
C LEU A 6 -18.87 -7.01 -35.20
N LEU A 7 -18.73 -6.18 -36.23
CA LEU A 7 -18.19 -4.83 -36.10
C LEU A 7 -19.13 -3.85 -35.37
N TYR A 8 -20.44 -3.92 -35.63
CA TYR A 8 -21.40 -2.92 -35.14
C TYR A 8 -22.11 -3.30 -33.84
N TYR A 9 -22.16 -4.58 -33.50
CA TYR A 9 -22.90 -5.04 -32.32
C TYR A 9 -22.02 -5.78 -31.30
N VAL A 10 -21.06 -6.61 -31.76
CA VAL A 10 -20.24 -7.41 -30.84
C VAL A 10 -19.06 -6.63 -30.28
N ILE A 11 -18.26 -5.99 -31.13
CA ILE A 11 -17.08 -5.20 -30.70
C ILE A 11 -17.46 -4.04 -29.75
N PRO A 12 -18.45 -3.16 -30.06
CA PRO A 12 -18.78 -2.04 -29.17
C PRO A 12 -19.45 -2.46 -27.85
N VAL A 13 -19.89 -3.72 -27.72
CA VAL A 13 -20.42 -4.25 -26.44
C VAL A 13 -19.34 -4.99 -25.65
N MET A 14 -18.49 -5.77 -26.32
CA MET A 14 -17.42 -6.53 -25.66
C MET A 14 -16.27 -5.64 -25.17
N LEU A 15 -15.99 -4.54 -25.86
CA LEU A 15 -14.91 -3.61 -25.51
C LEU A 15 -15.18 -2.82 -24.20
N PRO A 16 -16.36 -2.23 -23.97
CA PRO A 16 -16.68 -1.62 -22.67
C PRO A 16 -16.87 -2.67 -21.57
N VAL A 17 -17.40 -3.86 -21.86
CA VAL A 17 -17.51 -4.94 -20.86
C VAL A 17 -16.12 -5.41 -20.41
N ALA A 18 -15.18 -5.58 -21.34
CA ALA A 18 -13.79 -5.88 -21.02
C ALA A 18 -13.14 -4.75 -20.21
N ALA A 19 -13.37 -3.49 -20.58
CA ALA A 19 -12.86 -2.34 -19.85
C ALA A 19 -13.41 -2.27 -18.40
N VAL A 20 -14.71 -2.53 -18.20
CA VAL A 20 -15.34 -2.59 -16.87
C VAL A 20 -14.85 -3.79 -16.05
N LEU A 21 -14.57 -4.93 -16.67
CA LEU A 21 -13.95 -6.07 -15.99
C LEU A 21 -12.51 -5.80 -15.59
N LEU A 22 -11.76 -5.07 -16.42
CA LEU A 22 -10.38 -4.65 -16.14
C LEU A 22 -10.31 -3.64 -14.98
N THR A 23 -11.31 -2.76 -14.82
CA THR A 23 -11.33 -1.77 -13.74
C THR A 23 -11.84 -2.33 -12.40
N THR A 24 -12.69 -3.37 -12.41
CA THR A 24 -13.20 -3.99 -11.16
C THR A 24 -12.21 -4.94 -10.48
N LEU A 25 -11.11 -5.30 -11.16
CA LEU A 25 -9.99 -6.07 -10.59
C LEU A 25 -9.02 -5.22 -9.74
N ALA A 26 -9.21 -3.89 -9.68
CA ALA A 26 -8.54 -3.05 -8.69
C ALA A 26 -9.22 -3.27 -7.32
N SER A 27 -8.97 -4.44 -6.73
CA SER A 27 -9.39 -4.80 -5.39
C SER A 27 -8.88 -3.77 -4.38
N VAL A 28 -9.81 -3.16 -3.64
CA VAL A 28 -9.56 -2.31 -2.45
C VAL A 28 -9.27 -3.24 -1.27
N TRP A 29 -8.09 -3.84 -1.23
CA TRP A 29 -7.77 -4.92 -0.30
C TRP A 29 -6.59 -4.55 0.58
N GLY A 30 -6.68 -3.42 1.31
CA GLY A 30 -5.55 -2.87 2.05
C GLY A 30 -4.67 -3.91 2.76
N ARG A 31 -3.38 -3.61 2.82
CA ARG A 31 -2.28 -4.56 2.99
C ARG A 31 -1.38 -4.16 4.15
N ILE A 32 -0.64 -5.14 4.67
CA ILE A 32 0.40 -4.90 5.67
C ILE A 32 1.76 -5.00 4.97
N PHE A 33 2.53 -3.93 4.98
CA PHE A 33 3.88 -3.90 4.41
C PHE A 33 4.91 -4.50 5.38
N THR A 34 5.98 -5.05 4.81
CA THR A 34 7.23 -5.21 5.60
C THR A 34 8.01 -3.90 5.60
N ALA A 35 8.85 -3.67 6.62
CA ALA A 35 9.64 -2.45 6.72
C ALA A 35 10.52 -2.21 5.47
N CYS A 36 11.11 -3.27 4.93
CA CYS A 36 11.98 -3.20 3.75
C CYS A 36 11.20 -2.97 2.45
N GLU A 37 10.04 -3.61 2.33
CA GLU A 37 9.17 -3.36 1.18
C GLU A 37 8.67 -1.92 1.18
N PHE A 38 8.30 -1.40 2.35
CA PHE A 38 7.88 -0.01 2.47
C PHE A 38 9.05 0.96 2.24
N ALA A 39 10.26 0.64 2.71
CA ALA A 39 11.46 1.42 2.41
C ALA A 39 11.75 1.45 0.90
N ALA A 40 11.61 0.31 0.22
CA ALA A 40 11.76 0.22 -1.23
C ALA A 40 10.68 1.04 -1.95
N GLU A 41 9.44 0.99 -1.48
CA GLU A 41 8.35 1.83 -1.99
C GLU A 41 8.70 3.31 -1.86
N LEU A 42 9.05 3.78 -0.65
CA LEU A 42 9.45 5.18 -0.39
C LEU A 42 10.66 5.63 -1.24
N SER A 43 11.55 4.71 -1.60
CA SER A 43 12.74 5.03 -2.42
C SER A 43 12.42 5.32 -3.88
N LYS A 44 11.19 5.05 -4.35
CA LYS A 44 10.79 5.36 -5.72
C LYS A 44 10.87 6.87 -5.98
N PRO A 45 11.39 7.28 -7.14
CA PRO A 45 11.62 8.69 -7.45
C PRO A 45 10.32 9.53 -7.54
N GLU A 46 9.18 8.89 -7.77
CA GLU A 46 7.86 9.53 -7.84
C GLU A 46 7.44 10.16 -6.51
N HIS A 47 7.82 9.57 -5.38
CA HIS A 47 7.44 10.03 -4.04
C HIS A 47 8.27 11.21 -3.54
N LYS A 48 9.43 11.46 -4.14
CA LYS A 48 10.35 12.57 -3.79
C LYS A 48 10.75 12.59 -2.32
N VAL A 49 10.95 11.40 -1.74
CA VAL A 49 11.45 11.23 -0.37
C VAL A 49 12.97 11.34 -0.38
N ASP A 50 13.53 12.17 0.49
CA ASP A 50 14.99 12.21 0.65
C ASP A 50 15.48 10.87 1.22
N PHE A 51 16.53 10.31 0.62
CA PHE A 51 17.08 9.00 1.01
C PHE A 51 17.34 8.88 2.52
N TRP A 52 17.87 9.94 3.14
CA TRP A 52 18.17 9.98 4.57
C TRP A 52 16.94 9.99 5.48
N GLN A 53 15.76 10.33 4.94
CA GLN A 53 14.50 10.38 5.68
C GLN A 53 13.73 9.05 5.62
N ILE A 54 14.01 8.19 4.64
CA ILE A 54 13.33 6.89 4.48
C ILE A 54 13.30 6.09 5.80
N PRO A 55 14.41 5.94 6.54
CA PRO A 55 14.43 5.26 7.84
C PRO A 55 13.41 5.83 8.83
N THR A 56 13.34 7.16 8.93
CA THR A 56 12.41 7.86 9.81
C THR A 56 10.96 7.63 9.39
N TRP A 57 10.66 7.68 8.09
CA TRP A 57 9.33 7.42 7.56
C TRP A 57 8.87 5.99 7.82
N VAL A 58 9.75 5.00 7.66
CA VAL A 58 9.46 3.60 7.98
C VAL A 58 9.20 3.42 9.47
N CYS A 59 10.02 4.02 10.33
CA CYS A 59 9.81 4.00 11.79
C CYS A 59 8.44 4.59 12.16
N LEU A 60 8.11 5.76 11.61
CA LEU A 60 6.82 6.42 11.86
C LEU A 60 5.65 5.55 11.43
N ALA A 61 5.68 5.02 10.21
CA ALA A 61 4.63 4.14 9.70
C ALA A 61 4.47 2.88 10.56
N HIS A 62 5.58 2.30 11.04
CA HIS A 62 5.54 1.16 11.94
C HIS A 62 4.85 1.48 13.27
N HIS A 63 5.21 2.59 13.93
CA HIS A 63 4.60 2.96 15.21
C HIS A 63 3.20 3.57 15.08
N ALA A 64 2.87 4.15 13.93
CA ALA A 64 1.57 4.76 13.66
C ALA A 64 0.47 3.71 13.40
N SER A 65 0.77 2.70 12.58
CA SER A 65 -0.23 1.74 12.07
C SER A 65 0.23 0.29 12.09
N GLY A 66 1.50 0.00 12.41
CA GLY A 66 2.06 -1.32 12.22
C GLY A 66 2.34 -1.65 10.76
N LEU A 67 2.52 -0.64 9.90
CA LEU A 67 2.63 -0.78 8.44
C LEU A 67 1.35 -1.33 7.76
N ASP A 68 0.18 -1.22 8.40
CA ASP A 68 -1.11 -1.63 7.83
C ASP A 68 -1.78 -0.44 7.12
N THR A 69 -2.01 -0.54 5.81
CA THR A 69 -2.68 0.51 5.05
C THR A 69 -4.17 0.62 5.39
N ARG A 70 -4.82 -0.44 5.89
CA ARG A 70 -6.24 -0.40 6.27
C ARG A 70 -6.49 0.32 7.58
N TYR A 71 -5.45 0.86 8.21
CA TYR A 71 -5.58 1.47 9.50
C TYR A 71 -6.66 2.56 9.47
N SER A 72 -7.65 2.42 10.34
CA SER A 72 -8.75 3.36 10.48
C SER A 72 -9.10 3.47 11.95
N HIS A 73 -9.05 4.69 12.47
CA HIS A 73 -9.28 4.97 13.88
C HIS A 73 -10.60 5.74 14.07
N PRO A 74 -11.39 5.45 15.12
CA PRO A 74 -12.65 6.14 15.40
C PRO A 74 -12.51 7.66 15.55
N ALA A 75 -11.32 8.16 15.92
CA ALA A 75 -11.03 9.59 15.99
C ALA A 75 -10.67 10.22 14.63
N ASN A 76 -11.07 9.59 13.51
CA ASN A 76 -10.86 10.07 12.14
C ASN A 76 -9.37 10.17 11.72
N TYR A 77 -8.60 9.12 12.00
CA TYR A 77 -7.24 8.96 11.48
C TYR A 77 -7.16 7.73 10.58
N PHE A 78 -6.43 7.83 9.46
CA PHE A 78 -6.46 6.84 8.39
C PHE A 78 -5.07 6.52 7.86
N GLY A 79 -4.95 5.32 7.30
CA GLY A 79 -3.83 4.90 6.49
C GLY A 79 -2.54 4.67 7.25
N ILE A 80 -1.51 4.35 6.48
CA ILE A 80 -0.25 3.81 7.00
C ILE A 80 0.50 4.83 7.88
N PHE A 81 0.29 6.13 7.64
CA PHE A 81 0.89 7.23 8.40
C PHE A 81 -0.05 7.84 9.46
N ARG A 82 -1.24 7.28 9.67
CA ARG A 82 -2.24 7.78 10.63
C ARG A 82 -2.57 9.27 10.39
N ILE A 83 -2.94 9.59 9.15
CA ILE A 83 -3.27 10.95 8.71
C ILE A 83 -4.68 11.32 9.19
N ALA A 84 -4.84 12.49 9.79
CA ALA A 84 -6.15 12.98 10.24
C ALA A 84 -7.05 13.37 9.05
N SER A 85 -8.37 13.18 9.16
CA SER A 85 -9.33 13.41 8.06
C SER A 85 -9.27 14.80 7.41
N HIS A 86 -8.93 15.83 8.19
CA HIS A 86 -8.86 17.19 7.68
C HIS A 86 -7.74 17.39 6.65
N TRP A 87 -6.74 16.50 6.61
CA TRP A 87 -5.69 16.53 5.59
C TRP A 87 -6.14 15.96 4.25
N CYS A 88 -7.11 15.03 4.21
CA CYS A 88 -7.54 14.41 2.94
C CYS A 88 -8.02 15.46 1.94
N SER A 89 -8.85 16.42 2.39
CA SER A 89 -9.34 17.51 1.53
C SER A 89 -8.23 18.47 1.11
N ARG A 90 -7.23 18.70 1.96
CA ARG A 90 -6.07 19.54 1.67
C ARG A 90 -5.10 18.87 0.70
N CYS A 91 -5.01 17.56 0.75
CA CYS A 91 -4.25 16.72 -0.18
C CYS A 91 -5.03 16.40 -1.46
N GLY A 92 -6.33 16.74 -1.54
CA GLY A 92 -7.12 16.67 -2.76
C GLY A 92 -7.74 15.31 -3.07
N PHE A 93 -7.97 14.46 -2.07
CA PHE A 93 -8.57 13.12 -2.26
C PHE A 93 -9.54 12.74 -1.12
N ASN A 94 -10.23 11.61 -1.26
CA ASN A 94 -11.12 11.09 -0.22
C ASN A 94 -10.31 10.28 0.81
N CYS A 95 -10.66 10.35 2.10
CA CYS A 95 -9.96 9.58 3.13
C CYS A 95 -10.07 8.05 2.93
N SER A 96 -11.06 7.56 2.17
CA SER A 96 -11.11 6.15 1.76
C SER A 96 -9.86 5.71 1.01
N ASP A 97 -9.25 6.63 0.27
CA ASP A 97 -8.07 6.37 -0.56
C ASP A 97 -6.79 6.20 0.26
N LEU A 98 -6.83 6.51 1.57
CA LEU A 98 -5.73 6.21 2.49
C LEU A 98 -5.82 4.79 3.06
N THR A 99 -6.93 4.08 2.79
CA THR A 99 -7.19 2.76 3.36
C THR A 99 -7.20 1.63 2.32
N ASP A 100 -6.73 1.93 1.12
CA ASP A 100 -6.58 0.97 0.04
C ASP A 100 -5.15 0.36 0.04
N ASP A 101 -4.79 -0.34 -1.04
CA ASP A 101 -3.47 -0.97 -1.19
C ASP A 101 -2.38 -0.04 -1.71
N ASP A 102 -2.78 1.08 -2.30
CA ASP A 102 -1.90 2.02 -3.00
C ASP A 102 -1.49 3.16 -2.06
N VAL A 103 -0.33 2.99 -1.43
CA VAL A 103 0.25 3.98 -0.53
C VAL A 103 0.75 5.25 -1.22
N SER A 104 0.61 5.39 -2.55
CA SER A 104 1.11 6.57 -3.27
C SER A 104 0.47 7.86 -2.76
N LYS A 105 -0.83 7.84 -2.47
CA LYS A 105 -1.54 9.01 -1.91
C LYS A 105 -1.17 9.26 -0.46
N ASP A 106 -0.99 8.21 0.34
CA ASP A 106 -0.51 8.30 1.72
C ASP A 106 0.86 8.97 1.78
N ILE A 107 1.80 8.49 0.97
CA ILE A 107 3.17 9.00 0.91
C ILE A 107 3.18 10.44 0.42
N ASP A 108 2.49 10.74 -0.69
CA ASP A 108 2.45 12.10 -1.22
C ASP A 108 1.85 13.09 -0.21
N CYS A 109 0.73 12.75 0.42
CA CYS A 109 0.12 13.61 1.43
C CYS A 109 1.02 13.79 2.66
N ALA A 110 1.60 12.71 3.20
CA ALA A 110 2.48 12.79 4.35
C ALA A 110 3.75 13.60 4.07
N VAL A 111 4.44 13.30 2.97
CA VAL A 111 5.77 13.85 2.66
C VAL A 111 5.66 15.23 2.02
N ASN A 112 4.78 15.39 1.04
CA ASN A 112 4.73 16.59 0.21
C ASN A 112 3.76 17.66 0.72
N VAL A 113 2.82 17.32 1.60
CA VAL A 113 1.88 18.27 2.20
C VAL A 113 2.11 18.40 3.70
N VAL A 114 1.81 17.36 4.48
CA VAL A 114 1.83 17.42 5.95
C VAL A 114 3.21 17.79 6.46
N TYR A 115 4.25 17.06 6.08
CA TYR A 115 5.61 17.31 6.56
C TYR A 115 6.13 18.71 6.18
N LYS A 116 5.84 19.18 4.95
CA LYS A 116 6.27 20.50 4.48
C LYS A 116 5.55 21.63 5.20
N GLU A 117 4.24 21.51 5.40
CA GLU A 117 3.47 22.50 6.16
C GLU A 117 3.88 22.58 7.63
N HIS A 118 4.37 21.47 8.19
CA HIS A 118 4.91 21.40 9.54
C HIS A 118 6.37 21.86 9.65
N GLY A 119 6.84 22.66 8.70
CA GLY A 119 8.14 23.31 8.74
C GLY A 119 9.27 22.54 8.06
N GLY A 120 8.96 21.43 7.37
CA GLY A 120 9.66 20.80 6.22
C GLY A 120 11.18 20.60 6.26
N SER A 121 11.83 20.98 7.35
CA SER A 121 13.28 21.12 7.45
C SER A 121 13.76 20.27 8.62
N GLN A 122 14.64 19.33 8.32
CA GLN A 122 15.22 18.40 9.30
C GLN A 122 14.11 17.69 10.10
N ASN A 123 14.25 17.64 11.42
CA ASN A 123 13.34 16.92 12.30
C ASN A 123 12.07 17.70 12.67
N ARG A 124 11.96 19.00 12.28
CA ARG A 124 10.82 19.85 12.67
C ARG A 124 9.50 19.45 12.03
N GLY A 125 9.55 18.99 10.78
CA GLY A 125 8.36 18.49 10.08
C GLY A 125 7.80 17.24 10.75
N PHE A 126 8.69 16.33 11.18
CA PHE A 126 8.30 15.13 11.91
C PHE A 126 7.77 15.45 13.31
N TYR A 127 8.49 16.30 14.07
CA TYR A 127 8.06 16.75 15.39
C TYR A 127 6.69 17.41 15.36
N SER A 128 6.46 18.35 14.43
CA SER A 128 5.20 19.11 14.44
C SER A 128 4.04 18.33 13.80
N GLY A 129 4.32 17.39 12.88
CA GLY A 129 3.29 16.59 12.23
C GLY A 129 2.87 15.34 13.01
N TRP A 130 3.82 14.65 13.64
CA TRP A 130 3.59 13.39 14.36
C TRP A 130 3.87 13.47 15.87
N GLY A 131 4.43 14.58 16.37
CA GLY A 131 4.53 14.86 17.80
C GLY A 131 5.30 13.79 18.57
N ASP A 132 4.69 13.36 19.68
CA ASP A 132 5.26 12.39 20.61
C ASP A 132 5.61 11.06 19.94
N TRP A 133 4.86 10.63 18.92
CA TRP A 133 5.21 9.41 18.17
C TRP A 133 6.56 9.51 17.47
N TYR A 134 6.93 10.70 17.00
CA TYR A 134 8.24 10.91 16.42
C TYR A 134 9.32 10.96 17.49
N THR A 135 9.09 11.72 18.58
CA THR A 135 10.10 11.93 19.61
C THR A 135 10.39 10.69 20.44
N ASP A 136 9.38 9.85 20.67
CA ASP A 136 9.50 8.71 21.56
C ASP A 136 10.14 7.50 20.88
N PHE A 137 10.00 7.39 19.55
CA PHE A 137 10.37 6.17 18.82
C PHE A 137 11.34 6.39 17.64
N CYS A 138 11.38 7.59 17.05
CA CYS A 138 11.97 7.79 15.72
C CYS A 138 13.01 8.93 15.64
N LEU A 139 13.52 9.43 16.77
CA LEU A 139 14.66 10.36 16.78
C LEU A 139 15.91 9.71 16.19
N ASP A 140 16.17 8.47 16.60
CA ASP A 140 17.26 7.63 16.11
C ASP A 140 16.66 6.38 15.43
N PRO A 141 16.14 6.54 14.19
CA PRO A 141 15.41 5.46 13.53
C PRO A 141 16.28 4.20 13.36
N TRP A 142 17.60 4.36 13.24
CA TRP A 142 18.56 3.27 13.08
C TRP A 142 18.62 2.32 14.28
N GLU A 143 18.48 2.80 15.52
CA GLU A 143 18.51 1.93 16.71
C GLU A 143 17.31 0.96 16.75
N ASN A 144 16.16 1.43 16.26
CA ASN A 144 14.94 0.61 16.18
C ASN A 144 14.83 -0.15 14.83
N LEU A 145 15.67 0.19 13.84
CA LEU A 145 15.74 -0.45 12.54
C LEU A 145 16.66 -1.67 12.47
N ASP A 146 17.50 -1.92 13.47
CA ASP A 146 18.33 -3.14 13.55
C ASP A 146 17.50 -4.44 13.53
N ARG A 147 16.20 -4.38 13.89
CA ARG A 147 15.25 -5.49 13.74
C ARG A 147 14.81 -5.72 12.29
N PHE A 148 14.93 -4.70 11.45
CA PHE A 148 14.39 -4.63 10.10
C PHE A 148 15.48 -4.71 9.03
N ASP A 149 16.60 -5.39 9.32
CA ASP A 149 17.71 -5.55 8.39
C ASP A 149 17.22 -6.02 7.00
N CYS A 150 17.21 -5.07 6.07
CA CYS A 150 16.81 -5.31 4.70
C CYS A 150 17.95 -6.06 4.06
N LYS A 151 17.81 -7.38 4.03
CA LYS A 151 18.71 -8.25 3.28
C LYS A 151 18.76 -7.75 1.85
N VAL A 152 19.76 -6.93 1.57
CA VAL A 152 20.24 -6.73 0.22
C VAL A 152 20.88 -8.07 -0.10
N GLU A 153 20.20 -8.91 -0.86
CA GLU A 153 20.90 -10.06 -1.44
C GLU A 153 22.14 -9.48 -2.12
N PRO A 154 23.34 -9.97 -1.80
CA PRO A 154 24.54 -9.41 -2.37
C PRO A 154 24.44 -9.58 -3.88
N VAL A 155 24.30 -8.46 -4.60
CA VAL A 155 24.62 -8.43 -6.02
C VAL A 155 26.07 -8.89 -6.09
N GLY A 156 26.29 -10.08 -6.63
CA GLY A 156 27.58 -10.75 -6.63
C GLY A 156 28.66 -9.89 -7.27
N PHE A 157 29.37 -9.12 -6.45
CA PHE A 157 30.54 -8.39 -6.88
C PHE A 157 31.65 -9.42 -7.06
N GLN A 158 32.00 -9.71 -8.31
CA GLN A 158 33.20 -10.50 -8.63
C GLN A 158 34.42 -9.68 -8.22
N ILE A 159 34.95 -9.93 -7.02
CA ILE A 159 36.23 -9.38 -6.58
C ILE A 159 37.29 -10.08 -7.44
N ASN A 160 37.74 -9.40 -8.50
CA ASN A 160 39.01 -9.73 -9.12
C ASN A 160 40.10 -9.47 -8.08
N ASN A 161 40.76 -10.54 -7.64
CA ASN A 161 41.87 -10.51 -6.70
C ASN A 161 43.04 -9.67 -7.25
N GLN A 162 43.04 -8.36 -7.01
CA GLN A 162 44.28 -7.61 -6.91
C GLN A 162 44.60 -7.44 -5.43
N LYS A 163 45.48 -8.31 -4.93
CA LYS A 163 46.27 -8.02 -3.74
C LYS A 163 47.09 -6.78 -4.04
N ASN A 164 46.62 -5.62 -3.62
CA ASN A 164 47.47 -4.46 -3.41
C ASN A 164 47.50 -4.16 -1.92
N THR A 165 48.65 -4.46 -1.35
CA THR A 165 49.05 -4.24 0.03
C THR A 165 49.01 -2.75 0.35
N LEU A 166 48.18 -2.34 1.30
CA LEU A 166 48.41 -1.12 2.08
C LEU A 166 47.82 -1.33 3.47
N ASN A 167 48.73 -1.37 4.45
CA ASN A 167 48.45 -1.48 5.87
C ASN A 167 47.69 -0.25 6.36
N ASN A 168 46.72 -0.43 7.28
CA ASN A 168 46.80 0.07 8.66
C ASN A 168 45.44 -0.05 9.37
N ASN A 169 45.42 -0.91 10.40
CA ASN A 169 44.68 -0.80 11.66
C ASN A 169 43.26 -0.20 11.65
N LEU A 170 42.25 -1.07 11.67
CA LEU A 170 41.08 -0.86 12.54
C LEU A 170 40.58 -2.22 13.04
N SER A 171 40.72 -2.42 14.34
CA SER A 171 40.37 -3.62 15.09
C SER A 171 38.88 -3.93 14.96
N SER A 172 38.58 -5.05 14.31
CA SER A 172 37.30 -5.74 14.38
C SER A 172 37.28 -6.63 15.61
N SER A 173 36.43 -6.29 16.57
CA SER A 173 36.02 -7.22 17.62
C SER A 173 34.54 -7.49 17.46
N SER A 174 34.25 -8.52 16.67
CA SER A 174 32.99 -9.23 16.63
C SER A 174 32.81 -9.99 17.94
N SER A 175 31.64 -9.89 18.57
CA SER A 175 31.17 -10.90 19.54
C SER A 175 29.65 -10.84 19.61
N SER A 176 29.03 -11.76 18.86
CA SER A 176 27.65 -12.18 19.01
C SER A 176 27.46 -12.81 20.40
N ASN A 177 26.36 -12.49 21.09
CA ASN A 177 25.67 -13.38 22.04
C ASN A 177 24.37 -12.71 22.50
N TYR A 178 23.23 -13.03 21.88
CA TYR A 178 21.93 -12.82 22.50
C TYR A 178 21.09 -14.08 22.43
N THR A 179 20.94 -14.67 23.61
CA THR A 179 20.03 -15.74 23.98
C THR A 179 18.57 -15.34 23.75
N THR A 180 17.84 -16.30 23.21
CA THR A 180 16.40 -16.33 22.95
C THR A 180 15.62 -16.25 24.26
N THR A 181 14.74 -15.27 24.42
CA THR A 181 13.48 -15.45 25.16
C THR A 181 12.41 -14.53 24.59
N ASN A 182 11.37 -15.17 24.07
CA ASN A 182 10.08 -14.59 23.67
C ASN A 182 9.40 -13.89 24.86
N PRO A 183 8.43 -12.99 24.60
CA PRO A 183 7.08 -13.41 24.90
C PRO A 183 6.08 -13.11 23.79
N ALA A 184 5.11 -14.00 23.71
CA ALA A 184 3.95 -13.97 22.85
C ALA A 184 3.10 -12.70 23.03
N PHE A 185 2.60 -12.17 21.91
CA PHE A 185 1.30 -11.53 21.86
C PHE A 185 0.50 -12.19 20.74
N LEU A 186 -0.19 -13.27 21.10
CA LEU A 186 -1.31 -13.79 20.33
C LEU A 186 -2.59 -13.15 20.86
N ASN A 187 -3.45 -12.81 19.90
CA ASN A 187 -4.91 -12.82 19.98
C ASN A 187 -5.62 -11.45 20.02
N SER A 188 -6.20 -11.07 18.88
CA SER A 188 -7.54 -10.48 18.86
C SER A 188 -8.35 -10.99 17.64
N ASN A 189 -9.14 -12.03 17.91
CA ASN A 189 -10.45 -12.35 17.30
C ASN A 189 -10.70 -11.90 15.85
N SER A 190 -10.36 -12.77 14.89
CA SER A 190 -10.78 -12.71 13.48
C SER A 190 -12.22 -13.21 13.26
N SER A 191 -13.20 -12.68 14.00
CA SER A 191 -14.62 -13.02 13.78
C SER A 191 -15.33 -12.09 12.78
N TYR A 192 -14.70 -10.98 12.37
CA TYR A 192 -15.23 -10.05 11.36
C TYR A 192 -14.81 -10.46 9.94
N PHE A 193 -13.68 -11.16 9.82
CA PHE A 193 -13.06 -11.60 8.57
C PHE A 193 -14.00 -12.43 7.68
N TRP A 194 -14.83 -13.31 8.26
CA TRP A 194 -15.72 -14.17 7.48
C TRP A 194 -17.06 -13.53 7.13
N ARG A 195 -17.57 -12.59 7.94
CA ARG A 195 -18.90 -11.99 7.68
C ARG A 195 -18.88 -11.11 6.43
N ASP A 196 -17.78 -10.40 6.20
CA ASP A 196 -17.63 -9.53 5.04
C ASP A 196 -17.33 -10.34 3.76
N ILE A 197 -16.59 -11.46 3.87
CA ILE A 197 -16.39 -12.40 2.75
C ILE A 197 -17.73 -12.95 2.25
N PHE A 198 -18.62 -13.43 3.12
CA PHE A 198 -19.92 -13.97 2.68
C PHE A 198 -20.81 -12.89 2.06
N SER A 199 -20.81 -11.67 2.61
CA SER A 199 -21.64 -10.58 2.11
C SER A 199 -21.14 -10.03 0.77
N ILE A 200 -19.82 -9.94 0.58
CA ILE A 200 -19.20 -9.45 -0.66
C ILE A 200 -19.30 -10.50 -1.77
N THR A 201 -19.15 -11.79 -1.45
CA THR A 201 -19.36 -12.88 -2.43
C THR A 201 -20.81 -12.92 -2.89
N LEU A 202 -21.77 -12.66 -2.00
CA LEU A 202 -23.19 -12.57 -2.34
C LEU A 202 -23.50 -11.34 -3.20
N LEU A 203 -22.94 -10.17 -2.89
CA LEU A 203 -23.10 -8.95 -3.68
C LEU A 203 -22.46 -9.06 -5.07
N CYS A 204 -21.28 -9.67 -5.16
CA CYS A 204 -20.61 -9.93 -6.43
C CYS A 204 -21.40 -10.95 -7.27
N SER A 205 -21.95 -12.00 -6.64
CA SER A 205 -22.84 -12.95 -7.33
C SER A 205 -24.16 -12.33 -7.78
N ALA A 206 -24.72 -11.41 -6.99
CA ALA A 206 -25.97 -10.74 -7.31
C ALA A 206 -25.79 -9.76 -8.48
N TYR A 207 -24.70 -8.99 -8.48
CA TYR A 207 -24.39 -8.07 -9.57
C TYR A 207 -24.07 -8.81 -10.87
N VAL A 208 -23.31 -9.90 -10.79
CA VAL A 208 -23.05 -10.81 -11.92
C VAL A 208 -24.36 -11.46 -12.41
N CYS A 209 -25.25 -11.90 -11.52
CA CYS A 209 -26.57 -12.42 -11.86
C CYS A 209 -27.46 -11.37 -12.56
N VAL A 210 -27.46 -10.11 -12.08
CA VAL A 210 -28.23 -9.02 -12.71
C VAL A 210 -27.71 -8.74 -14.13
N ILE A 211 -26.39 -8.75 -14.33
CA ILE A 211 -25.81 -8.58 -15.66
C ILE A 211 -26.18 -9.77 -16.57
N ILE A 212 -26.07 -11.01 -16.07
CA ILE A 212 -26.45 -12.22 -16.84
C ILE A 212 -27.94 -12.20 -17.19
N LEU A 213 -28.82 -11.82 -16.25
CA LEU A 213 -30.26 -11.69 -16.48
C LEU A 213 -30.58 -10.57 -17.47
N ALA A 214 -29.91 -9.42 -17.38
CA ALA A 214 -30.09 -8.33 -18.34
C ALA A 214 -29.66 -8.75 -19.76
N VAL A 215 -28.55 -9.49 -19.88
CA VAL A 215 -28.10 -10.06 -21.15
C VAL A 215 -29.08 -11.12 -21.67
N TYR A 216 -29.62 -11.96 -20.80
CA TYR A 216 -30.61 -12.97 -21.17
C TYR A 216 -31.94 -12.35 -21.63
N LEU A 217 -32.43 -11.33 -20.92
CA LEU A 217 -33.64 -10.59 -21.26
C LEU A 217 -33.48 -9.76 -22.54
N TYR A 218 -32.31 -9.15 -22.73
CA TYR A 218 -31.98 -8.48 -23.99
C TYR A 218 -31.98 -9.49 -25.15
N ARG A 219 -31.38 -10.66 -24.94
CA ARG A 219 -31.34 -11.74 -25.93
C ARG A 219 -32.74 -12.30 -26.23
N SER A 220 -33.60 -12.50 -25.23
CA SER A 220 -34.97 -12.99 -25.43
C SER A 220 -35.85 -11.97 -26.17
N ASN A 221 -35.72 -10.68 -25.86
CA ASN A 221 -36.43 -9.60 -26.54
C ASN A 221 -35.93 -9.42 -28.00
N LEU A 222 -34.65 -9.71 -28.26
CA LEU A 222 -34.10 -9.79 -29.61
C LEU A 222 -34.67 -10.97 -30.41
N TYR A 223 -34.90 -12.12 -29.76
CA TYR A 223 -35.51 -13.29 -30.39
C TYR A 223 -36.99 -13.07 -30.76
N GLU A 224 -37.78 -12.39 -29.93
CA GLU A 224 -39.16 -12.04 -30.30
C GLU A 224 -39.20 -11.08 -31.50
N ARG A 225 -38.33 -10.06 -31.54
CA ARG A 225 -38.26 -9.15 -32.71
C ARG A 225 -37.74 -9.79 -33.99
N LEU A 226 -37.07 -10.93 -33.91
CA LEU A 226 -36.58 -11.68 -35.07
C LEU A 226 -37.60 -12.72 -35.59
N LEU A 227 -38.64 -13.05 -34.80
CA LEU A 227 -39.73 -13.95 -35.22
C LEU A 227 -40.93 -13.21 -35.82
N ASP A 228 -40.95 -11.88 -35.74
CA ASP A 228 -41.96 -11.00 -36.37
C ASP A 228 -41.55 -10.50 -37.79
N PHE A 229 -40.51 -11.08 -38.40
CA PHE A 229 -40.05 -10.79 -39.77
C PHE A 229 -40.15 -12.00 -40.70
#